data_AF-A0A7X5N3E7-F1
#
_entry.id   AF-A0A7X5N3E7-F1
#
_cell.length_a   1.000
_cell.length_b   1.000
_cell.length_c   1.000
_cell.angle_alpha   90.00
_cell.angle_beta   90.00
_cell.angle_gamma   90.00
#
_symmetry.space_group_name_H-M   'P 1'
#
loop_
_entity.id
_entity.type
_entity.pdbx_description
1 polymer ?
#
loop_
_entity_poly.entity_id
_entity_poly.type
_entity_poly.pdbx_seq_one_letter_code
_entity_poly.pdbx_strand_id
1 'polypeptide(L)'
;GNHSPTMYPDYRFATADGASIGDAINDQEWNASTFIPTVGKRGAAIIEARGLSSAASAANAAIDHVRDWVLGSNGKWVTMGVPSDGSYGIPEGVIFGFPVTTANGEYTL
;
A
#
# COMPACT_ATOMS: atom_id res chain seq x y z
N GLY A 1 5.84 5.29 1.62
CA GLY A 1 5.18 6.59 1.89
C GLY A 1 4.70 6.68 3.32
N ASN A 2 4.07 7.80 3.70
CA ASN A 2 3.41 7.96 4.99
C ASN A 2 1.99 7.35 4.97
N HIS A 3 1.48 6.85 6.10
CA HIS A 3 0.07 6.47 6.24
C HIS A 3 -0.79 7.73 6.45
N SER A 4 -1.01 8.47 5.37
CA SER A 4 -1.77 9.73 5.36
C SER A 4 -2.28 10.05 3.95
N PRO A 5 -3.06 11.12 3.73
CA PRO A 5 -3.50 11.52 2.39
C PRO A 5 -2.38 11.82 1.39
N THR A 6 -1.12 11.95 1.84
CA THR A 6 0.06 12.09 0.96
C THR A 6 0.67 10.74 0.53
N MET A 7 0.05 9.61 0.88
CA MET A 7 0.47 8.29 0.39
C MET A 7 0.44 8.24 -1.14
N TYR A 8 1.34 7.44 -1.73
CA TYR A 8 1.41 7.24 -3.18
C TYR A 8 1.06 5.80 -3.53
N PRO A 9 -0.20 5.49 -3.92
CA PRO A 9 -0.56 4.18 -4.41
C PRO A 9 0.01 4.01 -5.83
N ASP A 10 0.98 3.11 -5.97
CA ASP A 10 1.72 2.92 -7.22
C ASP A 10 1.22 1.69 -7.98
N TYR A 11 0.56 1.93 -9.12
CA TYR A 11 0.06 0.86 -10.01
C TYR A 11 1.01 0.49 -11.16
N ARG A 12 2.17 1.15 -11.28
CA ARG A 12 3.03 1.05 -12.49
C ARG A 12 3.62 -0.34 -12.69
N PHE A 13 3.75 -1.11 -11.62
CA PHE A 13 4.26 -2.48 -11.63
C PHE A 13 3.17 -3.53 -11.39
N ALA A 14 1.91 -3.10 -11.21
CA ALA A 14 0.82 -4.01 -10.95
C ALA A 14 0.45 -4.81 -12.21
N THR A 15 0.21 -6.11 -12.04
CA THR A 15 -0.25 -6.98 -13.11
C THR A 15 -1.54 -7.71 -12.70
N ALA A 16 -2.37 -8.03 -13.69
CA ALA A 16 -3.47 -8.99 -13.56
C ALA A 16 -3.34 -10.03 -14.68
N ASP A 17 -3.31 -11.31 -14.31
CA ASP A 17 -3.10 -12.43 -15.22
C ASP A 17 -1.87 -12.25 -16.14
N GLY A 18 -0.81 -11.63 -15.61
CA GLY A 18 0.43 -11.32 -16.33
C GLY A 18 0.39 -10.08 -17.21
N ALA A 19 -0.77 -9.43 -17.37
CA ALA A 19 -0.90 -8.18 -18.12
C ALA A 19 -0.71 -6.95 -17.23
N SER A 20 -0.05 -5.91 -17.76
CA SER A 20 0.15 -4.63 -17.09
C SER A 20 -1.18 -3.93 -16.81
N ILE A 21 -1.44 -3.61 -15.54
CA ILE A 21 -2.60 -2.81 -15.15
C ILE A 21 -2.49 -1.38 -15.66
N GLY A 22 -1.28 -0.82 -15.66
CA GLY A 22 -1.03 0.53 -16.21
C GLY A 22 -1.42 0.62 -17.68
N ASP A 23 -1.06 -0.38 -18.47
CA ASP A 23 -1.38 -0.42 -19.91
C ASP A 23 -2.84 -0.78 -20.17
N ALA A 24 -3.46 -1.60 -19.31
CA ALA A 24 -4.87 -1.94 -19.43
C ALA A 24 -5.77 -0.73 -19.14
N ILE A 25 -5.42 0.10 -18.16
CA ILE A 25 -6.14 1.33 -17.84
C ILE A 25 -5.82 2.44 -18.86
N ASN A 26 -4.55 2.55 -19.26
CA ASN A 26 -4.05 3.50 -20.26
C ASN A 26 -4.51 4.96 -20.07
N ASP A 27 -4.65 5.39 -18.82
CA ASP A 27 -5.16 6.72 -18.48
C ASP A 27 -4.40 7.31 -17.29
N GLN A 28 -3.44 8.18 -17.60
CA GLN A 28 -2.64 8.88 -16.59
C GLN A 28 -3.42 10.01 -15.91
N GLU A 29 -4.42 10.59 -16.57
CA GLU A 29 -5.25 11.61 -15.96
C GLU A 29 -6.17 10.98 -14.91
N TRP A 30 -6.76 9.82 -15.20
CA TRP A 30 -7.48 9.03 -14.21
C TRP A 30 -6.60 8.67 -13.01
N ASN A 31 -5.36 8.25 -13.24
CA ASN A 31 -4.42 7.94 -12.16
C ASN A 31 -4.22 9.16 -11.22
N ALA A 32 -3.90 10.32 -11.80
CA ALA A 32 -3.57 11.53 -11.06
C ALA A 32 -4.79 12.21 -10.40
N SER A 33 -5.92 12.27 -11.10
CA SER A 33 -7.10 13.03 -10.69
C SER A 33 -8.15 12.20 -9.97
N THR A 34 -8.17 10.87 -10.19
CA THR A 34 -9.22 9.98 -9.66
C THR A 34 -8.65 8.93 -8.73
N PHE A 35 -7.72 8.08 -9.17
CA PHE A 35 -7.23 6.95 -8.38
C PHE A 35 -6.50 7.39 -7.10
N ILE A 36 -5.42 8.17 -7.24
CA ILE A 36 -4.61 8.63 -6.09
C ILE A 36 -5.48 9.42 -5.09
N PRO A 37 -6.30 10.42 -5.52
CA PRO A 37 -7.14 11.16 -4.58
C PRO A 37 -8.23 10.31 -3.92
N THR A 38 -8.82 9.35 -4.63
CA THR A 38 -9.86 8.46 -4.07
C THR A 38 -9.29 7.59 -2.97
N VAL A 39 -8.09 7.01 -3.17
CA VAL A 39 -7.41 6.21 -2.14
C VAL A 39 -7.05 7.10 -0.93
N GLY A 40 -6.44 8.26 -1.17
CA GLY A 40 -6.03 9.17 -0.09
C GLY A 40 -7.19 9.71 0.75
N LYS A 41 -8.40 9.81 0.19
CA LYS A 41 -9.62 10.30 0.87
C LYS A 41 -10.56 9.19 1.33
N ARG A 42 -10.20 7.91 1.17
CA ARG A 42 -11.13 6.79 1.43
C ARG A 42 -11.67 6.76 2.86
N GLY A 43 -10.84 7.07 3.86
CA GLY A 43 -11.27 7.12 5.26
C GLY A 43 -12.36 8.16 5.51
N ALA A 44 -12.20 9.36 4.94
CA ALA A 44 -13.18 10.43 5.05
C ALA A 44 -14.51 10.05 4.39
N ALA A 45 -14.47 9.43 3.21
CA ALA A 45 -15.68 8.96 2.52
C ALA A 45 -16.45 7.89 3.32
N ILE A 46 -15.75 7.02 4.06
CA ILE A 46 -16.41 6.04 4.94
C ILE A 46 -17.08 6.73 6.13
N ILE A 47 -16.41 7.71 6.74
CA ILE A 47 -16.96 8.48 7.85
C ILE A 47 -18.22 9.25 7.40
N GLU A 48 -18.17 9.89 6.22
CA GLU A 48 -19.33 10.59 5.66
C GLU A 48 -20.51 9.65 5.45
N ALA A 49 -20.27 8.44 4.92
CA ALA A 49 -21.34 7.48 4.63
C ALA A 49 -21.91 6.79 5.88
N ARG A 50 -21.09 6.56 6.92
CA ARG A 50 -21.47 5.74 8.09
C ARG A 50 -21.61 6.51 9.39
N GLY A 51 -21.12 7.75 9.46
CA GLY A 51 -20.93 8.52 10.69
C GLY A 51 -19.86 7.96 11.63
N LEU A 52 -19.16 6.89 11.23
CA LEU A 52 -18.20 6.14 12.05
C LEU A 52 -16.94 5.83 11.24
N SER A 53 -15.82 5.66 11.94
CA SER A 53 -14.56 5.29 11.32
C SER A 53 -14.59 3.89 10.70
N SER A 54 -13.64 3.61 9.82
CA SER A 54 -13.48 2.34 9.11
C SER A 54 -12.81 1.26 9.99
N ALA A 55 -13.31 1.07 11.20
CA ALA A 55 -12.68 0.21 12.23
C ALA A 55 -12.50 -1.24 11.78
N ALA A 56 -13.51 -1.86 11.16
CA ALA A 56 -13.45 -3.25 10.73
C ALA A 56 -12.38 -3.50 9.65
N SER A 57 -12.31 -2.64 8.63
CA SER A 57 -11.28 -2.78 7.59
C SER A 57 -9.89 -2.42 8.10
N ALA A 58 -9.77 -1.51 9.07
CA ALA A 58 -8.50 -1.23 9.73
C ALA A 58 -8.00 -2.43 10.55
N ALA A 59 -8.89 -3.09 11.30
CA ALA A 59 -8.56 -4.33 12.02
C ALA A 59 -8.16 -5.45 11.05
N ASN A 60 -8.86 -5.58 9.92
CA ASN A 60 -8.50 -6.54 8.88
C ASN A 60 -7.10 -6.27 8.32
N ALA A 61 -6.77 -5.01 8.01
CA ALA A 61 -5.45 -4.64 7.50
C ALA A 61 -4.34 -4.93 8.52
N ALA A 62 -4.59 -4.74 9.82
CA ALA A 62 -3.63 -5.11 10.86
C ALA A 62 -3.42 -6.63 10.95
N ILE A 63 -4.50 -7.42 10.82
CA ILE A 63 -4.43 -8.89 10.75
C ILE A 63 -3.63 -9.34 9.52
N ASP A 64 -3.94 -8.79 8.34
CA ASP A 64 -3.23 -9.12 7.10
C ASP A 64 -1.75 -8.79 7.21
N HIS A 65 -1.40 -7.61 7.76
CA HIS A 65 -0.02 -7.18 7.95
C HIS A 65 0.77 -8.18 8.80
N VAL A 66 0.25 -8.56 9.98
CA VAL A 66 0.95 -9.48 10.88
C VAL A 66 0.98 -10.89 10.29
N ARG A 67 -0.11 -11.34 9.65
CA ARG A 67 -0.15 -12.65 8.97
C ARG A 67 0.93 -12.75 7.91
N ASP A 68 0.98 -11.78 7.00
CA ASP A 68 1.90 -11.82 5.87
C ASP A 68 3.34 -11.64 6.37
N TRP A 69 3.58 -10.82 7.39
CA TRP A 69 4.91 -10.72 8.01
C TRP A 69 5.37 -12.05 8.63
N VAL A 70 4.57 -12.64 9.52
CA VAL A 70 4.98 -13.81 10.29
C VAL A 70 4.99 -15.08 9.43
N LEU A 71 3.99 -15.27 8.58
CA LEU A 71 3.80 -16.49 7.79
C LEU A 71 4.41 -16.40 6.38
N GLY A 72 4.80 -15.21 5.95
CA GLY A 72 5.35 -14.93 4.63
C GLY A 72 4.30 -14.55 3.58
N SER A 73 4.72 -13.76 2.60
CA SER A 73 3.88 -13.25 1.50
C SER A 73 3.85 -14.18 0.28
N ASN A 74 4.55 -15.31 0.35
CA ASN A 74 4.70 -16.28 -0.74
C ASN A 74 5.17 -15.65 -2.06
N GLY A 75 6.15 -14.75 -1.96
CA GLY A 75 6.74 -14.04 -3.11
C GLY A 75 5.88 -12.89 -3.66
N LYS A 76 4.67 -12.66 -3.12
CA LYS A 76 3.86 -11.50 -3.48
C LYS A 76 4.41 -10.24 -2.80
N TRP A 77 4.31 -9.11 -3.49
CA TRP A 77 4.60 -7.82 -2.88
C TRP A 77 3.46 -7.40 -1.97
N VAL A 78 3.82 -6.99 -0.75
CA VAL A 78 2.94 -6.34 0.21
C VAL A 78 3.55 -5.00 0.61
N THR A 79 2.76 -4.08 1.18
CA THR A 79 3.28 -2.82 1.69
C THR A 79 3.45 -2.88 3.20
N MET A 80 4.67 -2.62 3.68
CA MET A 80 4.95 -2.50 5.12
C MET A 80 5.60 -1.15 5.41
N GLY A 81 5.17 -0.50 6.50
CA GLY A 81 5.86 0.66 7.05
C GLY A 81 7.04 0.19 7.89
N VAL A 82 8.25 0.27 7.32
CA VAL A 82 9.48 -0.25 7.95
C VAL A 82 10.53 0.86 8.08
N PRO A 83 11.51 0.74 8.99
CA PRO A 83 12.65 1.64 9.02
C PRO A 83 13.40 1.56 7.69
N SER A 84 13.59 2.71 7.04
CA SER A 84 14.37 2.79 5.81
C SER A 84 15.84 2.45 6.07
N ASP A 85 16.44 1.73 5.12
CA ASP A 85 17.86 1.37 5.04
C ASP A 85 18.63 2.23 4.02
N GLY A 86 18.06 3.37 3.58
CA GLY A 86 18.61 4.19 2.50
C GLY A 86 18.07 3.84 1.10
N SER A 87 17.34 2.73 0.95
CA SER A 87 16.75 2.32 -0.32
C SER A 87 15.89 3.42 -0.95
N TYR A 88 15.96 3.53 -2.27
CA TYR A 88 15.28 4.56 -3.07
C TYR A 88 15.63 6.01 -2.68
N GLY A 89 16.73 6.22 -1.94
CA GLY A 89 17.16 7.55 -1.47
C GLY A 89 16.32 8.10 -0.31
N ILE A 90 15.54 7.26 0.37
CA ILE A 90 14.80 7.64 1.57
C ILE A 90 15.78 7.67 2.76
N PRO A 91 15.77 8.71 3.63
CA PRO A 91 16.72 8.78 4.74
C PRO A 91 16.61 7.59 5.70
N GLU A 92 17.76 7.03 6.07
CA GLU A 92 17.87 5.90 7.00
C GLU A 92 17.12 6.17 8.32
N GLY A 93 16.46 5.14 8.84
CA GLY A 93 15.70 5.19 10.10
C GLY A 93 14.30 5.82 10.01
N VAL A 94 13.94 6.47 8.91
CA VAL A 94 12.56 6.97 8.68
C VAL A 94 11.63 5.76 8.49
N ILE A 95 10.54 5.70 9.26
CA ILE A 95 9.47 4.73 9.01
C ILE A 95 8.72 5.12 7.74
N PHE A 96 8.83 4.29 6.71
CA PHE A 96 8.27 4.57 5.40
C PHE A 96 7.67 3.31 4.79
N GLY A 97 6.52 3.45 4.13
CA GLY A 97 5.91 2.35 3.38
C GLY A 97 6.74 1.98 2.14
N PHE A 98 7.26 0.75 2.10
CA PHE A 98 7.93 0.17 0.95
C PHE A 98 7.17 -1.06 0.43
N PRO A 99 7.28 -1.40 -0.87
CA PRO A 99 6.97 -2.75 -1.32
C PRO A 99 8.00 -3.70 -0.70
N VAL A 100 7.54 -4.81 -0.14
CA VAL A 100 8.41 -5.85 0.42
C VAL A 100 7.86 -7.23 0.05
N THR A 101 8.74 -8.23 0.09
CA THR A 101 8.35 -9.64 0.26
C THR A 101 8.67 -10.07 1.68
N THR A 102 7.99 -11.08 2.19
CA THR A 102 8.23 -11.60 3.55
C THR A 102 8.37 -13.11 3.55
N ALA A 103 9.28 -13.61 4.39
CA ALA A 103 9.47 -15.03 4.64
C ALA A 103 10.10 -15.25 6.02
N ASN A 104 9.64 -16.27 6.75
CA ASN A 104 10.20 -16.67 8.05
C ASN A 104 10.25 -15.54 9.09
N GLY A 105 9.27 -14.63 9.10
CA GLY A 105 9.24 -13.49 10.01
C GLY A 105 10.17 -12.32 9.63
N GLU A 106 10.81 -12.37 8.48
CA GLU A 106 11.65 -11.30 7.95
C GLU A 106 11.01 -10.66 6.72
N TYR A 107 11.26 -9.36 6.51
CA TYR A 107 10.89 -8.64 5.30
C TYR A 107 12.12 -8.30 4.47
N THR A 108 11.96 -8.25 3.15
CA THR A 108 12.99 -7.84 2.18
C THR A 108 12.37 -6.82 1.23
N LEU A 109 13.00 -5.64 1.09
CA LEU A 109 12.63 -4.62 0.11
C LEU A 109 12.87 -5.10 -1.33
#